data_AF-E3I342-F1
#
_entry.id   AF-E3I342-F1
#
_cell.length_a   1.000
_cell.length_b   1.000
_cell.length_c   1.000
_cell.angle_alpha   90.00
_cell.angle_beta   90.00
_cell.angle_gamma   90.00
#
_symmetry.space_group_name_H-M   'P 1'
#
loop_
_entity.id
_entity.type
_entity.pdbx_description
1 polymer ?
#
loop_
_entity_poly.entity_id
_entity_poly.type
_entity_poly.pdbx_seq_one_letter_code
_entity_poly.pdbx_strand_id
1 'polypeptide(L)'
;MKKIAASIAISALAAAGAEAQQYQRPRVAPPEVNQVAPGLGHFTDDVLFGEVWLREELAPRDRSLITVAALVSTGKTAQIGGHVRRALDNGVKPGEIGELITQLAFYSGWPNAISAVTEVKKVFDERGIGPMAEGGGVPPIDLEAAAETARMSIIERSVTPTAPALAELTNRVLFGDLWRRAELSPRDRSLATMAALIATGQPEQLPFHLNRAMDNGLTRREAAEVATHLGFYAGWPRAMSAVPVLERVFAGREAAAKPASPMPGADLRIIRAAPETASPGPTDRFSGEVRVYGLYRGDEPALIGGGTVAFSAGARTAWHTHPLGQTLFIISGRGWVQKEGGPKEEVDPGDVVWIPPNVRHWHGATTDQPMTHFAVAEALDGSAVTWMELVADEAYRAGSPSEPREPTKSRGR
;
A
#
# COMPACT_ATOMS: atom_id res chain seq x y z
N MET A 1 12.76 -67.97 54.50
CA MET A 1 13.33 -66.74 53.89
C MET A 1 12.42 -66.32 52.74
N LYS A 2 11.89 -65.08 52.83
CA LYS A 2 11.34 -64.17 51.79
C LYS A 2 10.27 -64.73 50.82
N LYS A 3 8.98 -64.47 51.12
CA LYS A 3 8.05 -63.45 50.53
C LYS A 3 7.40 -63.91 49.19
N ILE A 4 6.18 -64.49 49.22
CA ILE A 4 4.82 -63.93 49.03
C ILE A 4 4.54 -63.40 47.61
N ALA A 5 3.53 -63.98 46.95
CA ALA A 5 2.62 -63.26 46.04
C ALA A 5 1.24 -63.94 46.03
N ALA A 6 0.24 -63.17 46.47
CA ALA A 6 -1.15 -63.55 46.65
C ALA A 6 -2.01 -63.15 45.44
N SER A 7 -3.02 -63.98 45.19
CA SER A 7 -4.39 -63.66 44.81
C SER A 7 -4.67 -62.59 43.75
N ILE A 8 -5.11 -63.07 42.58
CA ILE A 8 -5.89 -62.34 41.59
C ILE A 8 -7.37 -62.63 41.85
N ALA A 9 -8.13 -61.62 42.27
CA ALA A 9 -9.57 -61.56 42.01
C ALA A 9 -10.09 -60.12 42.20
N ILE A 10 -10.61 -59.60 41.08
CA ILE A 10 -11.78 -58.73 40.96
C ILE A 10 -11.67 -57.32 41.54
N SER A 11 -11.61 -56.34 40.62
CA SER A 11 -12.43 -55.13 40.68
C SER A 11 -12.49 -54.47 39.29
N ALA A 12 -13.30 -55.06 38.41
CA ALA A 12 -13.62 -54.54 37.08
C ALA A 12 -14.80 -53.56 37.08
N LEU A 13 -14.97 -52.75 38.14
CA LEU A 13 -16.13 -51.85 38.27
C LEU A 13 -15.80 -50.43 38.77
N ALA A 14 -14.56 -49.97 38.63
CA ALA A 14 -14.18 -48.60 39.01
C ALA A 14 -13.65 -47.73 37.85
N ALA A 15 -13.54 -48.28 36.63
CA ALA A 15 -12.95 -47.56 35.50
C ALA A 15 -13.98 -46.93 34.53
N ALA A 16 -15.28 -47.19 34.69
CA ALA A 16 -16.31 -46.62 33.80
C ALA A 16 -16.82 -45.24 34.22
N GLY A 17 -16.46 -44.76 35.42
CA GLY A 17 -16.94 -43.48 35.96
C GLY A 17 -15.99 -42.29 35.73
N ALA A 18 -14.75 -42.52 35.30
CA ALA A 18 -13.71 -41.49 35.26
C ALA A 18 -13.43 -40.91 33.86
N GLU A 19 -13.95 -41.52 32.79
CA GLU A 19 -13.71 -41.06 31.40
C GLU A 19 -14.85 -40.20 30.81
N ALA A 20 -15.95 -39.99 31.53
CA ALA A 20 -17.12 -39.25 31.05
C ALA A 20 -17.40 -37.95 31.82
N GLN A 21 -16.35 -37.26 32.25
CA GLN A 21 -16.46 -35.87 32.67
C GLN A 21 -15.52 -35.01 31.80
N GLN A 22 -15.69 -35.13 30.48
CA GLN A 22 -15.42 -33.99 29.62
C GLN A 22 -16.17 -32.81 30.23
N TYR A 23 -15.43 -31.78 30.68
CA TYR A 23 -16.00 -30.48 30.99
C TYR A 23 -16.82 -30.06 29.77
N GLN A 24 -18.13 -30.32 29.79
CA GLN A 24 -19.04 -29.89 28.74
C GLN A 24 -19.04 -28.37 28.83
N ARG A 25 -18.20 -27.74 28.01
CA ARG A 25 -18.22 -26.30 27.81
C ARG A 25 -19.65 -25.91 27.44
N PRO A 26 -20.19 -24.81 28.00
CA PRO A 26 -21.53 -24.36 27.64
C PRO A 26 -21.64 -24.22 26.12
N ARG A 27 -22.62 -24.88 25.52
CA ARG A 27 -22.89 -24.75 24.08
C ARG A 27 -23.28 -23.32 23.77
N VAL A 28 -22.64 -22.73 22.77
CA VAL A 28 -22.92 -21.39 22.27
C VAL A 28 -23.88 -21.45 21.09
N ALA A 29 -23.80 -22.51 20.28
CA ALA A 29 -24.71 -22.75 19.17
C ALA A 29 -26.16 -22.95 19.66
N PRO A 30 -27.15 -22.23 19.09
CA PRO A 30 -28.56 -22.47 19.39
C PRO A 30 -28.97 -23.93 19.13
N PRO A 31 -29.93 -24.49 19.89
CA PRO A 31 -30.39 -25.87 19.70
C PRO A 31 -30.82 -26.19 18.27
N GLU A 32 -31.43 -25.23 17.58
CA GLU A 32 -31.91 -25.37 16.19
C GLU A 32 -30.76 -25.60 15.21
N VAL A 33 -29.58 -25.03 15.47
CA VAL A 33 -28.38 -25.27 14.65
C VAL A 33 -28.00 -26.74 14.71
N ASN A 34 -28.06 -27.36 15.89
CA ASN A 34 -27.73 -28.78 16.05
C ASN A 34 -28.79 -29.70 15.43
N GLN A 35 -30.04 -29.24 15.32
CA GLN A 35 -31.11 -30.00 14.68
C GLN A 35 -31.00 -29.97 13.15
N VAL A 36 -30.59 -28.84 12.57
CA VAL A 36 -30.54 -28.64 11.10
C VAL A 36 -29.16 -28.92 10.52
N ALA A 37 -28.10 -28.48 11.19
CA ALA A 37 -26.71 -28.53 10.71
C ALA A 37 -25.75 -28.86 11.89
N PRO A 38 -25.75 -30.10 12.42
CA PRO A 38 -24.95 -30.47 13.58
C PRO A 38 -23.45 -30.25 13.41
N GLY A 39 -22.92 -30.37 12.18
CA GLY A 39 -21.52 -30.02 11.90
C GLY A 39 -21.22 -28.53 12.13
N LEU A 40 -22.16 -27.64 11.82
CA LEU A 40 -22.03 -26.21 12.13
C LEU A 40 -22.07 -25.97 13.65
N GLY A 41 -22.91 -26.73 14.38
CA GLY A 41 -22.93 -26.70 15.84
C GLY A 41 -21.56 -27.06 16.44
N HIS A 42 -20.97 -28.17 15.99
CA HIS A 42 -19.62 -28.59 16.38
C HIS A 42 -18.58 -27.50 16.12
N PHE A 43 -18.49 -26.96 14.90
CA PHE A 43 -17.50 -25.91 14.59
C PHE A 43 -17.77 -24.60 15.34
N THR A 44 -19.02 -24.29 15.65
CA THR A 44 -19.37 -23.10 16.45
C THR A 44 -18.87 -23.25 17.88
N ASP A 45 -19.19 -24.37 18.52
CA ASP A 45 -18.90 -24.59 19.94
C ASP A 45 -17.42 -24.88 20.18
N ASP A 46 -16.82 -25.77 19.38
CA ASP A 46 -15.48 -26.30 19.67
C ASP A 46 -14.39 -25.44 19.04
N VAL A 47 -14.59 -24.95 17.81
CA VAL A 47 -13.54 -24.20 17.08
C VAL A 47 -13.73 -22.70 17.23
N LEU A 48 -14.87 -22.15 16.79
CA LEU A 48 -15.07 -20.70 16.80
C LEU A 48 -15.03 -20.16 18.24
N PHE A 49 -15.96 -20.58 19.10
CA PHE A 49 -16.00 -20.09 20.48
C PHE A 49 -15.08 -20.86 21.43
N GLY A 50 -14.77 -22.12 21.12
CA GLY A 50 -13.90 -22.97 21.93
C GLY A 50 -12.40 -22.77 21.71
N GLU A 51 -11.98 -22.17 20.59
CA GLU A 51 -10.58 -21.86 20.30
C GLU A 51 -10.39 -20.41 19.84
N VAL A 52 -11.01 -20.00 18.73
CA VAL A 52 -10.71 -18.72 18.05
C VAL A 52 -11.02 -17.50 18.92
N TRP A 53 -12.12 -17.52 19.68
CA TRP A 53 -12.46 -16.45 20.62
C TRP A 53 -11.56 -16.43 21.87
N LEU A 54 -10.85 -17.53 22.17
CA LEU A 54 -9.98 -17.67 23.35
C LEU A 54 -8.51 -17.34 23.06
N ARG A 55 -8.12 -17.20 21.80
CA ARG A 55 -6.77 -16.81 21.37
C ARG A 55 -6.36 -15.46 21.95
N GLU A 56 -5.27 -15.43 22.72
CA GLU A 56 -4.81 -14.29 23.53
C GLU A 56 -4.10 -13.19 22.72
N GLU A 57 -3.80 -13.46 21.45
CA GLU A 57 -3.10 -12.52 20.57
C GLU A 57 -3.93 -11.29 20.19
N LEU A 58 -5.26 -11.36 20.36
CA LEU A 58 -6.17 -10.22 20.25
C LEU A 58 -7.19 -10.28 21.38
N ALA A 59 -7.30 -9.20 22.15
CA ALA A 59 -8.15 -9.13 23.33
C ALA A 59 -9.64 -9.38 23.00
N PRO A 60 -10.44 -9.95 23.93
CA PRO A 60 -11.87 -10.18 23.72
C PRO A 60 -12.66 -8.92 23.34
N ARG A 61 -12.28 -7.75 23.88
CA ARG A 61 -12.85 -6.44 23.50
C ARG A 61 -12.63 -6.16 22.01
N ASP A 62 -11.38 -6.29 21.55
CA ASP A 62 -11.00 -6.00 20.18
C ASP A 62 -11.61 -7.02 19.20
N ARG A 63 -11.71 -8.30 19.60
CA ARG A 63 -12.47 -9.34 18.85
C ARG A 63 -13.93 -8.94 18.68
N SER A 64 -14.57 -8.45 19.73
CA SER A 64 -15.94 -7.94 19.64
C SER A 64 -16.06 -6.74 18.69
N LEU A 65 -15.13 -5.80 18.74
CA LEU A 65 -15.13 -4.63 17.86
C LEU A 65 -15.04 -5.04 16.38
N ILE A 66 -14.09 -5.93 16.01
CA ILE A 66 -13.94 -6.39 14.63
C ILE A 66 -15.10 -7.29 14.18
N THR A 67 -15.72 -8.02 15.11
CA THR A 67 -16.90 -8.85 14.80
C THR A 67 -18.09 -7.97 14.44
N VAL A 68 -18.40 -6.98 15.29
CA VAL A 68 -19.48 -6.04 15.01
C VAL A 68 -19.19 -5.28 13.72
N ALA A 69 -17.94 -4.87 13.48
CA ALA A 69 -17.55 -4.24 12.23
C ALA A 69 -17.84 -5.11 11.01
N ALA A 70 -17.44 -6.38 11.04
CA ALA A 70 -17.67 -7.31 9.95
C ALA A 70 -19.16 -7.55 9.67
N LEU A 71 -19.97 -7.71 10.73
CA LEU A 71 -21.42 -7.95 10.61
C LEU A 71 -22.15 -6.74 10.03
N VAL A 72 -21.80 -5.53 10.49
CA VAL A 72 -22.34 -4.28 9.93
C VAL A 72 -21.94 -4.15 8.47
N SER A 73 -20.64 -4.28 8.16
CA SER A 73 -20.13 -4.05 6.80
C SER A 73 -20.61 -5.05 5.76
N THR A 74 -21.02 -6.25 6.19
CA THR A 74 -21.55 -7.30 5.30
C THR A 74 -23.08 -7.39 5.35
N GLY A 75 -23.76 -6.47 6.05
CA GLY A 75 -25.22 -6.41 6.14
C GLY A 75 -25.86 -7.59 6.86
N LYS A 76 -25.14 -8.28 7.75
CA LYS A 76 -25.61 -9.47 8.49
C LYS A 76 -26.40 -9.09 9.74
N THR A 77 -27.46 -8.30 9.53
CA THR A 77 -28.24 -7.62 10.57
C THR A 77 -28.77 -8.55 11.65
N ALA A 78 -29.25 -9.74 11.28
CA ALA A 78 -29.78 -10.74 12.21
C ALA A 78 -28.77 -11.19 13.29
N GLN A 79 -27.47 -11.05 13.06
CA GLN A 79 -26.41 -11.44 13.99
C GLN A 79 -25.89 -10.26 14.84
N ILE A 80 -26.23 -9.02 14.47
CA ILE A 80 -25.70 -7.81 15.12
C ILE A 80 -26.06 -7.79 16.61
N GLY A 81 -27.34 -8.02 16.97
CA GLY A 81 -27.78 -7.93 18.37
C GLY A 81 -27.03 -8.87 19.32
N GLY A 82 -26.79 -10.12 18.89
CA GLY A 82 -26.00 -11.10 19.65
C GLY A 82 -24.58 -10.64 19.93
N HIS A 83 -23.90 -10.13 18.90
CA HIS A 83 -22.52 -9.68 19.03
C HIS A 83 -22.37 -8.32 19.69
N VAL A 84 -23.38 -7.46 19.64
CA VAL A 84 -23.41 -6.19 20.40
C VAL A 84 -23.55 -6.46 21.89
N ARG A 85 -24.39 -7.41 22.32
CA ARG A 85 -24.43 -7.84 23.73
C ARG A 85 -23.06 -8.33 24.19
N ARG A 86 -22.42 -9.22 23.42
CA ARG A 86 -21.06 -9.70 23.71
C ARG A 86 -20.02 -8.57 23.71
N ALA A 87 -20.17 -7.58 22.85
CA ALA A 87 -19.27 -6.42 22.82
C ALA A 87 -19.36 -5.61 24.13
N LEU A 88 -20.57 -5.33 24.59
CA LEU A 88 -20.82 -4.68 25.88
C LEU A 88 -20.25 -5.51 27.04
N ASP A 89 -20.47 -6.83 27.03
CA ASP A 89 -19.97 -7.74 28.07
C ASP A 89 -18.42 -7.81 28.08
N ASN A 90 -17.79 -7.67 26.91
CA ASN A 90 -16.33 -7.59 26.77
C ASN A 90 -15.75 -6.18 26.98
N GLY A 91 -16.58 -5.21 27.41
CA GLY A 91 -16.13 -3.87 27.77
C GLY A 91 -16.05 -2.84 26.64
N VAL A 92 -16.63 -3.12 25.46
CA VAL A 92 -16.85 -2.07 24.44
C VAL A 92 -17.93 -1.12 24.95
N LYS A 93 -17.63 0.19 24.96
CA LYS A 93 -18.55 1.20 25.49
C LYS A 93 -19.69 1.48 24.51
N PRO A 94 -20.89 1.88 24.98
CA PRO A 94 -21.99 2.26 24.10
C PRO A 94 -21.63 3.36 23.09
N GLY A 95 -20.86 4.37 23.52
CA GLY A 95 -20.37 5.44 22.63
C GLY A 95 -19.41 4.94 21.56
N GLU A 96 -18.56 3.95 21.87
CA GLU A 96 -17.67 3.31 20.89
C GLU A 96 -18.47 2.52 19.84
N ILE A 97 -19.58 1.88 20.23
CA ILE A 97 -20.48 1.17 19.29
C ILE A 97 -21.18 2.17 18.37
N GLY A 98 -21.67 3.29 18.91
CA GLY A 98 -22.27 4.36 18.11
C GLY A 98 -21.28 4.92 17.08
N GLU A 99 -20.06 5.23 17.54
CA GLU A 99 -19.02 5.77 16.68
C GLU A 99 -18.49 4.74 15.66
N LEU A 100 -18.47 3.45 16.02
CA LEU A 100 -18.21 2.36 15.08
C LEU A 100 -19.21 2.37 13.92
N ILE A 101 -20.51 2.48 14.22
CA ILE A 101 -21.55 2.54 13.18
C ILE A 101 -21.37 3.78 12.30
N THR A 102 -21.06 4.94 12.89
CA THR A 102 -20.75 6.18 12.16
C THR A 102 -19.57 6.00 11.21
N GLN A 103 -18.46 5.41 11.67
CA GLN A 103 -17.31 5.09 10.82
C GLN A 103 -17.73 4.19 9.65
N LEU A 104 -18.50 3.15 9.92
CA LEU A 104 -18.88 2.16 8.92
C LEU A 104 -19.93 2.67 7.92
N ALA A 105 -20.64 3.77 8.21
CA ALA A 105 -21.48 4.43 7.22
C ALA A 105 -20.66 4.91 6.01
N PHE A 106 -19.44 5.40 6.24
CA PHE A 106 -18.52 5.84 5.19
C PHE A 106 -17.75 4.71 4.52
N TYR A 107 -17.34 3.69 5.29
CA TYR A 107 -16.49 2.60 4.80
C TYR A 107 -17.25 1.37 4.29
N SER A 108 -18.53 1.24 4.64
CA SER A 108 -19.36 0.10 4.22
C SER A 108 -20.74 0.50 3.70
N GLY A 109 -21.02 1.80 3.61
CA GLY A 109 -22.24 2.36 3.04
C GLY A 109 -23.33 2.67 4.07
N TRP A 110 -24.07 3.75 3.80
CA TRP A 110 -25.13 4.27 4.67
C TRP A 110 -26.22 3.24 5.03
N PRO A 111 -26.74 2.41 4.08
CA PRO A 111 -27.79 1.44 4.41
C PRO A 111 -27.39 0.40 5.46
N ASN A 112 -26.12 -0.01 5.44
CA ASN A 112 -25.58 -0.94 6.43
C ASN A 112 -25.58 -0.32 7.83
N ALA A 113 -25.13 0.94 7.94
CA ALA A 113 -25.13 1.67 9.20
C ALA A 113 -26.55 1.90 9.75
N ILE A 114 -27.49 2.35 8.92
CA ILE A 114 -28.89 2.56 9.32
C ILE A 114 -29.53 1.26 9.83
N SER A 115 -29.28 0.15 9.15
CA SER A 115 -29.79 -1.16 9.58
C SER A 115 -29.17 -1.58 10.93
N ALA A 116 -27.88 -1.31 11.13
CA ALA A 116 -27.19 -1.58 12.38
C ALA A 116 -27.75 -0.75 13.56
N VAL A 117 -28.08 0.53 13.35
CA VAL A 117 -28.70 1.38 14.38
C VAL A 117 -29.98 0.74 14.92
N THR A 118 -30.82 0.19 14.05
CA THR A 118 -32.08 -0.46 14.45
C THR A 118 -31.82 -1.66 15.37
N GLU A 119 -30.86 -2.52 15.04
CA GLU A 119 -30.55 -3.70 15.85
C GLU A 119 -29.81 -3.34 17.15
N VAL A 120 -28.91 -2.36 17.12
CA VAL A 120 -28.22 -1.87 18.33
C VAL A 120 -29.19 -1.20 19.29
N LYS A 121 -30.15 -0.43 18.78
CA LYS A 121 -31.17 0.21 19.61
C LYS A 121 -31.95 -0.81 20.44
N LYS A 122 -32.34 -1.96 19.86
CA LYS A 122 -33.02 -3.03 20.61
C LYS A 122 -32.17 -3.50 21.79
N VAL A 123 -30.88 -3.71 21.57
CA VAL A 123 -29.94 -4.13 22.63
C VAL A 123 -29.75 -3.03 23.68
N PHE A 124 -29.69 -1.77 23.28
CA PHE A 124 -29.55 -0.65 24.22
C PHE A 124 -30.81 -0.51 25.08
N ASP A 125 -32.00 -0.63 24.50
CA ASP A 125 -33.28 -0.66 25.23
C ASP A 125 -33.32 -1.85 26.20
N GLU A 126 -32.91 -3.06 25.77
CA GLU A 126 -32.77 -4.27 26.62
C GLU A 126 -31.83 -4.04 27.82
N ARG A 127 -30.76 -3.25 27.63
CA ARG A 127 -29.72 -2.98 28.63
C ARG A 127 -29.96 -1.68 29.43
N GLY A 128 -31.06 -0.97 29.18
CA GLY A 128 -31.35 0.32 29.82
C GLY A 128 -30.34 1.44 29.48
N ILE A 129 -29.68 1.35 28.32
CA ILE A 129 -28.72 2.35 27.85
C ILE A 129 -29.49 3.49 27.18
N GLY A 130 -29.35 4.70 27.72
CA GLY A 130 -30.00 5.92 27.20
C GLY A 130 -29.47 6.40 25.85
N PRO A 131 -30.02 7.49 25.30
CA PRO A 131 -29.54 8.08 24.05
C PRO A 131 -28.09 8.57 24.17
N MET A 132 -27.32 8.44 23.10
CA MET A 132 -25.94 8.93 23.03
C MET A 132 -25.93 10.44 22.77
N ALA A 133 -25.06 11.16 23.47
CA ALA A 133 -24.80 12.57 23.20
C ALA A 133 -23.84 12.72 22.01
N GLU A 134 -24.06 13.73 21.17
CA GLU A 134 -23.08 14.10 20.14
C GLU A 134 -21.85 14.75 20.78
N GLY A 135 -20.65 14.31 20.36
CA GLY A 135 -19.37 14.94 20.71
C GLY A 135 -19.13 14.93 22.20
N GLY A 136 -18.76 13.78 22.77
CA GLY A 136 -18.72 13.46 24.20
C GLY A 136 -17.76 14.27 25.10
N GLY A 137 -17.58 15.57 24.82
CA GLY A 137 -16.72 16.51 25.53
C GLY A 137 -15.22 16.29 25.27
N VAL A 138 -14.85 15.31 24.45
CA VAL A 138 -13.46 14.98 24.16
C VAL A 138 -13.00 15.83 22.96
N PRO A 139 -11.86 16.55 23.07
CA PRO A 139 -11.33 17.33 21.97
C PRO A 139 -11.07 16.46 20.73
N PRO A 140 -11.22 17.02 19.51
CA PRO A 140 -10.86 16.31 18.30
C PRO A 140 -9.40 15.85 18.33
N ILE A 141 -9.15 14.66 17.79
CA ILE A 141 -7.81 14.11 17.61
C ILE A 141 -7.06 14.97 16.59
N ASP A 142 -5.82 15.31 16.93
CA ASP A 142 -4.88 15.93 16.02
C ASP A 142 -4.19 14.84 15.19
N LEU A 143 -4.35 14.94 13.87
CA LEU A 143 -3.67 14.06 12.93
C LEU A 143 -2.26 14.61 12.66
N GLU A 144 -1.30 13.70 12.48
CA GLU A 144 0.09 14.07 12.23
C GLU A 144 0.23 14.85 10.91
N ALA A 145 0.83 16.03 10.98
CA ALA A 145 0.79 17.03 9.90
C ALA A 145 1.52 16.58 8.63
N ALA A 146 2.65 15.87 8.75
CA ALA A 146 3.40 15.39 7.61
C ALA A 146 2.66 14.25 6.89
N ALA A 147 2.06 13.32 7.63
CA ALA A 147 1.23 12.24 7.12
C ALA A 147 -0.01 12.78 6.42
N GLU A 148 -0.66 13.81 6.97
CA GLU A 148 -1.81 14.44 6.32
C GLU A 148 -1.40 15.20 5.05
N THR A 149 -0.25 15.87 5.06
CA THR A 149 0.30 16.51 3.86
C THR A 149 0.59 15.49 2.77
N ALA A 150 1.24 14.37 3.11
CA ALA A 150 1.52 13.28 2.18
C ALA A 150 0.22 12.67 1.62
N ARG A 151 -0.78 12.42 2.49
CA ARG A 151 -2.09 11.91 2.10
C ARG A 151 -2.83 12.86 1.16
N MET A 152 -2.88 14.16 1.47
CA MET A 152 -3.50 15.17 0.60
C MET A 152 -2.81 15.23 -0.76
N SER A 153 -1.48 15.14 -0.78
CA SER A 153 -0.70 15.11 -2.02
C SER A 153 -1.01 13.89 -2.90
N ILE A 154 -1.26 12.72 -2.28
CA ILE A 154 -1.71 11.52 -3.00
C ILE A 154 -3.10 11.77 -3.60
N ILE A 155 -4.06 12.23 -2.79
CA ILE A 155 -5.43 12.53 -3.25
C ILE A 155 -5.42 13.54 -4.41
N GLU A 156 -4.58 14.57 -4.32
CA GLU A 156 -4.45 15.59 -5.36
C GLU A 156 -3.94 15.03 -6.69
N ARG A 157 -3.00 14.07 -6.64
CA ARG A 157 -2.48 13.43 -7.86
C ARG A 157 -3.38 12.33 -8.41
N SER A 158 -4.05 11.56 -7.55
CA SER A 158 -4.72 10.31 -7.94
C SER A 158 -6.24 10.40 -8.03
N VAL A 159 -6.88 11.30 -7.28
CA VAL A 159 -8.34 11.41 -7.21
C VAL A 159 -8.83 12.71 -7.82
N THR A 160 -8.22 13.86 -7.49
CA THR A 160 -8.66 15.18 -7.96
C THR A 160 -8.83 15.28 -9.48
N PRO A 161 -7.93 14.76 -10.33
CA PRO A 161 -8.07 14.89 -11.79
C PRO A 161 -9.30 14.17 -12.38
N THR A 162 -9.83 13.17 -11.67
CA THR A 162 -10.95 12.35 -12.15
C THR A 162 -12.24 12.64 -11.38
N ALA A 163 -12.16 12.87 -10.07
CA ALA A 163 -13.31 13.03 -9.17
C ALA A 163 -13.05 14.12 -8.11
N PRO A 164 -13.04 15.41 -8.50
CA PRO A 164 -12.66 16.51 -7.61
C PRO A 164 -13.59 16.67 -6.40
N ALA A 165 -14.89 16.42 -6.57
CA ALA A 165 -15.84 16.46 -5.44
C ALA A 165 -15.55 15.34 -4.42
N LEU A 166 -15.12 14.15 -4.88
CA LEU A 166 -14.74 13.06 -3.98
C LEU A 166 -13.45 13.39 -3.22
N ALA A 167 -12.48 14.01 -3.89
CA ALA A 167 -11.25 14.49 -3.25
C ALA A 167 -11.55 15.51 -2.15
N GLU A 168 -12.42 16.49 -2.43
CA GLU A 168 -12.89 17.49 -1.46
C GLU A 168 -13.54 16.83 -0.23
N LEU A 169 -14.52 15.94 -0.46
CA LEU A 169 -15.23 15.25 0.62
C LEU A 169 -14.29 14.35 1.43
N THR A 170 -13.32 13.71 0.78
CA THR A 170 -12.29 12.92 1.47
C THR A 170 -11.49 13.80 2.43
N ASN A 171 -11.07 14.98 1.98
CA ASN A 171 -10.29 15.90 2.80
C ASN A 171 -11.12 16.52 3.92
N ARG A 172 -12.32 17.05 3.64
CA ARG A 172 -13.13 17.77 4.62
C ARG A 172 -13.91 16.84 5.55
N VAL A 173 -14.58 15.83 5.02
CA VAL A 173 -15.52 14.99 5.80
C VAL A 173 -14.80 13.80 6.43
N LEU A 174 -13.94 13.10 5.70
CA LEU A 174 -13.25 11.94 6.27
C LEU A 174 -12.10 12.36 7.18
N PHE A 175 -11.07 13.00 6.63
CA PHE A 175 -9.86 13.31 7.42
C PHE A 175 -9.96 14.65 8.17
N GLY A 176 -10.83 15.56 7.72
CA GLY A 176 -11.11 16.82 8.39
C GLY A 176 -12.11 16.72 9.55
N ASP A 177 -12.89 15.63 9.64
CA ASP A 177 -13.89 15.41 10.68
C ASP A 177 -13.88 13.96 11.19
N LEU A 178 -14.37 12.99 10.41
CA LEU A 178 -14.60 11.60 10.88
C LEU A 178 -13.39 10.98 11.60
N TRP A 179 -12.20 11.09 11.03
CA TRP A 179 -10.96 10.54 11.61
C TRP A 179 -10.45 11.32 12.83
N ARG A 180 -11.00 12.49 13.10
CA ARG A 180 -10.70 13.34 14.26
C ARG A 180 -11.66 13.12 15.43
N ARG A 181 -12.78 12.42 15.23
CA ARG A 181 -13.74 12.12 16.29
C ARG A 181 -13.12 11.19 17.33
N ALA A 182 -13.25 11.52 18.61
CA ALA A 182 -12.46 10.94 19.69
C ALA A 182 -13.17 9.81 20.47
N GLU A 183 -14.43 9.54 20.16
CA GLU A 183 -15.22 8.46 20.77
C GLU A 183 -14.66 7.06 20.45
N LEU A 184 -13.95 6.91 19.33
CA LEU A 184 -13.05 5.79 19.07
C LEU A 184 -11.61 6.29 19.08
N SER A 185 -10.73 5.56 19.76
CA SER A 185 -9.30 5.83 19.68
C SER A 185 -8.80 5.69 18.23
N PRO A 186 -7.71 6.37 17.83
CA PRO A 186 -7.10 6.20 16.51
C PRO A 186 -6.83 4.72 16.16
N ARG A 187 -6.36 3.94 17.15
CA ARG A 187 -6.11 2.50 17.02
C ARG A 187 -7.39 1.74 16.73
N ASP A 188 -8.45 1.95 17.52
CA ASP A 188 -9.71 1.22 17.39
C ASP A 188 -10.46 1.59 16.09
N ARG A 189 -10.43 2.87 15.70
CA ARG A 189 -10.99 3.32 14.42
C ARG A 189 -10.29 2.66 13.24
N SER A 190 -8.97 2.56 13.31
CA SER A 190 -8.17 1.89 12.28
C SER A 190 -8.42 0.38 12.26
N LEU A 191 -8.50 -0.25 13.43
CA LEU A 191 -8.82 -1.67 13.61
C LEU A 191 -10.18 -2.03 13.00
N ALA A 192 -11.22 -1.24 13.31
CA ALA A 192 -12.56 -1.42 12.75
C ALA A 192 -12.61 -1.21 11.23
N THR A 193 -11.91 -0.17 10.73
CA THR A 193 -11.83 0.11 9.29
C THR A 193 -11.14 -1.03 8.55
N MET A 194 -10.02 -1.53 9.11
CA MET A 194 -9.31 -2.69 8.56
C MET A 194 -10.20 -3.94 8.53
N ALA A 195 -10.95 -4.19 9.60
CA ALA A 195 -11.87 -5.32 9.67
C ALA A 195 -12.99 -5.21 8.62
N ALA A 196 -13.55 -4.02 8.41
CA ALA A 196 -14.57 -3.77 7.40
C ALA A 196 -14.05 -4.03 5.98
N LEU A 197 -12.86 -3.54 5.64
CA LEU A 197 -12.24 -3.74 4.33
C LEU A 197 -11.96 -5.21 4.03
N ILE A 198 -11.44 -5.95 5.02
CA ILE A 198 -11.25 -7.40 4.89
C ILE A 198 -12.62 -8.07 4.74
N ALA A 199 -13.60 -7.70 5.56
CA ALA A 199 -14.91 -8.34 5.56
C ALA A 199 -15.72 -8.13 4.27
N THR A 200 -15.52 -7.00 3.57
CA THR A 200 -16.14 -6.72 2.28
C THR A 200 -15.31 -7.18 1.10
N GLY A 201 -14.04 -7.53 1.31
CA GLY A 201 -13.12 -8.00 0.27
C GLY A 201 -12.55 -6.87 -0.58
N GLN A 202 -12.09 -5.79 0.06
CA GLN A 202 -11.49 -4.61 -0.58
C GLN A 202 -9.97 -4.53 -0.28
N PRO A 203 -9.15 -5.44 -0.83
CA PRO A 203 -7.72 -5.50 -0.53
C PRO A 203 -6.96 -4.26 -1.05
N GLU A 204 -7.50 -3.49 -1.99
CA GLU A 204 -6.84 -2.34 -2.60
C GLU A 204 -6.67 -1.17 -1.62
N GLN A 205 -7.61 -1.03 -0.66
CA GLN A 205 -7.57 0.02 0.36
C GLN A 205 -6.82 -0.40 1.63
N LEU A 206 -6.63 -1.72 1.80
CA LEU A 206 -6.02 -2.29 2.99
C LEU A 206 -4.57 -1.83 3.25
N PRO A 207 -3.68 -1.58 2.26
CA PRO A 207 -2.32 -1.12 2.52
C PRO A 207 -2.26 0.20 3.29
N PHE A 208 -3.11 1.17 2.92
CA PHE A 208 -3.15 2.48 3.58
C PHE A 208 -3.68 2.33 5.01
N HIS A 209 -4.81 1.63 5.18
CA HIS A 209 -5.45 1.49 6.48
C HIS A 209 -4.68 0.60 7.45
N LEU A 210 -3.97 -0.42 6.97
CA LEU A 210 -3.09 -1.24 7.81
C LEU A 210 -1.87 -0.44 8.27
N ASN A 211 -1.22 0.33 7.38
CA ASN A 211 -0.12 1.21 7.81
C ASN A 211 -0.59 2.19 8.89
N ARG A 212 -1.73 2.85 8.66
CA ARG A 212 -2.33 3.77 9.63
C ARG A 212 -2.67 3.08 10.96
N ALA A 213 -3.19 1.85 10.92
CA ALA A 213 -3.45 1.07 12.13
C ALA A 213 -2.17 0.81 12.92
N MET A 214 -1.08 0.45 12.22
CA MET A 214 0.22 0.21 12.83
C MET A 214 0.88 1.48 13.37
N ASP A 215 0.73 2.61 12.67
CA ASP A 215 1.15 3.94 13.17
C ASP A 215 0.41 4.31 14.46
N ASN A 216 -0.86 3.91 14.57
CA ASN A 216 -1.69 4.06 15.76
C ASN A 216 -1.47 2.96 16.82
N GLY A 217 -0.45 2.11 16.66
CA GLY A 217 -0.04 1.13 17.67
C GLY A 217 -0.64 -0.27 17.52
N LEU A 218 -1.31 -0.59 16.41
CA LEU A 218 -1.68 -1.98 16.12
C LEU A 218 -0.43 -2.80 15.79
N THR A 219 -0.25 -3.93 16.47
CA THR A 219 0.90 -4.81 16.23
C THR A 219 0.67 -5.72 15.02
N ARG A 220 1.77 -6.24 14.44
CA ARG A 220 1.70 -7.27 13.39
C ARG A 220 0.89 -8.50 13.81
N ARG A 221 1.06 -8.91 15.06
CA ARG A 221 0.40 -10.07 15.66
C ARG A 221 -1.11 -9.84 15.76
N GLU A 222 -1.54 -8.68 16.24
CA GLU A 222 -2.96 -8.32 16.28
C GLU A 222 -3.57 -8.24 14.87
N ALA A 223 -2.87 -7.65 13.90
CA ALA A 223 -3.35 -7.59 12.52
C ALA A 223 -3.54 -8.99 11.88
N ALA A 224 -2.63 -9.92 12.14
CA ALA A 224 -2.77 -11.32 11.70
C ALA A 224 -3.98 -12.01 12.38
N GLU A 225 -4.23 -11.73 13.66
CA GLU A 225 -5.42 -12.24 14.35
C GLU A 225 -6.72 -11.69 13.80
N VAL A 226 -6.75 -10.44 13.33
CA VAL A 226 -7.94 -9.89 12.67
C VAL A 226 -8.26 -10.69 11.41
N ALA A 227 -7.27 -10.97 10.56
CA ALA A 227 -7.49 -11.79 9.37
C ALA A 227 -7.97 -13.21 9.74
N THR A 228 -7.35 -13.82 10.76
CA THR A 228 -7.73 -15.15 11.26
C THR A 228 -9.17 -15.18 11.76
N HIS A 229 -9.55 -14.20 12.59
CA HIS A 229 -10.90 -14.09 13.13
C HIS A 229 -11.95 -13.88 12.03
N LEU A 230 -11.63 -13.03 11.04
CA LEU A 230 -12.52 -12.74 9.92
C LEU A 230 -12.66 -13.91 8.93
N GLY A 231 -11.78 -14.91 8.97
CA GLY A 231 -12.00 -16.18 8.25
C GLY A 231 -13.34 -16.84 8.62
N PHE A 232 -13.75 -16.72 9.89
CA PHE A 232 -15.01 -17.28 10.39
C PHE A 232 -16.21 -16.36 10.16
N TYR A 233 -16.02 -15.04 10.27
CA TYR A 233 -17.13 -14.07 10.18
C TYR A 233 -17.39 -13.53 8.78
N ALA A 234 -16.37 -13.42 7.94
CA ALA A 234 -16.45 -12.88 6.58
C ALA A 234 -16.16 -13.90 5.49
N GLY A 235 -15.69 -15.09 5.86
CA GLY A 235 -15.38 -16.21 4.98
C GLY A 235 -13.90 -16.31 4.62
N TRP A 236 -13.43 -17.56 4.48
CA TRP A 236 -12.03 -17.89 4.23
C TRP A 236 -11.38 -17.16 3.04
N PRO A 237 -12.02 -17.03 1.86
CA PRO A 237 -11.40 -16.37 0.72
C PRO A 237 -11.01 -14.91 1.00
N ARG A 238 -11.82 -14.18 1.77
CA ARG A 238 -11.54 -12.78 2.10
C ARG A 238 -10.36 -12.64 3.05
N ALA A 239 -10.29 -13.50 4.07
CA ALA A 239 -9.14 -13.57 4.97
C ALA A 239 -7.85 -13.93 4.21
N MET A 240 -7.91 -14.94 3.34
CA MET A 240 -6.76 -15.36 2.52
C MET A 240 -6.30 -14.25 1.56
N SER A 241 -7.21 -13.49 0.96
CA SER A 241 -6.86 -12.34 0.11
C SER A 241 -6.20 -11.20 0.87
N ALA A 242 -6.45 -11.08 2.18
CA ALA A 242 -5.80 -10.08 3.01
C ALA A 242 -4.33 -10.43 3.31
N VAL A 243 -4.00 -11.71 3.50
CA VAL A 243 -2.65 -12.18 3.90
C VAL A 243 -1.51 -11.61 3.05
N PRO A 244 -1.51 -11.70 1.70
CA PRO A 244 -0.41 -11.14 0.90
C PRO A 244 -0.30 -9.61 0.99
N VAL A 245 -1.40 -8.92 1.31
CA VAL A 245 -1.38 -7.48 1.55
C VAL A 245 -0.75 -7.16 2.91
N LEU A 246 -1.10 -7.94 3.95
CA LEU A 246 -0.48 -7.83 5.27
C LEU A 246 1.04 -8.04 5.16
N GLU A 247 1.46 -9.12 4.51
CA GLU A 247 2.87 -9.45 4.28
C GLU A 247 3.62 -8.30 3.59
N ARG A 248 3.05 -7.73 2.52
CA ARG A 248 3.66 -6.61 1.79
C ARG A 248 3.87 -5.38 2.68
N VAL A 249 2.85 -5.01 3.47
CA VAL A 249 2.96 -3.86 4.39
C VAL A 249 4.00 -4.14 5.46
N PHE A 250 3.97 -5.34 6.03
CA PHE A 250 4.91 -5.81 7.03
C PHE A 250 6.36 -5.74 6.53
N ALA A 251 6.64 -6.27 5.34
CA ALA A 251 7.96 -6.24 4.74
C ALA A 251 8.41 -4.80 4.42
N GLY A 252 7.51 -3.96 3.87
CA GLY A 252 7.80 -2.57 3.58
C GLY A 252 8.19 -1.76 4.82
N ARG A 253 7.50 -1.98 5.95
CA ARG A 253 7.83 -1.32 7.23
C ARG A 253 9.15 -1.81 7.82
N GLU A 254 9.47 -3.10 7.71
CA GLU A 254 10.78 -3.62 8.14
C GLU A 254 11.93 -3.09 7.29
N ALA A 255 11.74 -2.96 5.98
CA ALA A 255 12.74 -2.36 5.09
C ALA A 255 12.98 -0.89 5.45
N ALA A 256 11.92 -0.14 5.74
CA ALA A 256 12.03 1.27 6.16
C ALA A 256 12.65 1.44 7.56
N ALA A 257 12.47 0.48 8.47
CA ALA A 257 13.00 0.52 9.82
C ALA A 257 14.49 0.11 9.92
N LYS A 258 15.04 -0.58 8.91
CA LYS A 258 16.47 -0.88 8.86
C LYS A 258 17.22 0.39 8.39
N PRO A 259 18.12 0.98 9.19
CA PRO A 259 19.04 1.96 8.66
C PRO A 259 19.81 1.32 7.51
N ALA A 260 19.91 2.01 6.37
CA ALA A 260 20.63 1.53 5.21
C ALA A 260 22.03 1.10 5.65
N SER A 261 22.26 -0.21 5.74
CA SER A 261 23.59 -0.74 6.00
C SER A 261 24.41 -0.46 4.74
N PRO A 262 25.64 0.08 4.85
CA PRO A 262 26.51 0.18 3.69
C PRO A 262 26.62 -1.21 3.05
N MET A 263 26.36 -1.30 1.74
CA MET A 263 26.37 -2.55 1.02
C MET A 263 27.70 -3.29 1.24
N PRO A 264 27.70 -4.63 1.47
CA PRO A 264 28.95 -5.39 1.55
C PRO A 264 29.74 -5.23 0.24
N GLY A 265 30.93 -4.61 0.30
CA GLY A 265 31.73 -4.24 -0.86
C GLY A 265 31.71 -2.74 -1.24
N ALA A 266 31.35 -1.86 -0.31
CA ALA A 266 31.24 -0.40 -0.47
C ALA A 266 32.59 0.33 -0.70
N ASP A 267 33.35 -0.07 -1.70
CA ASP A 267 34.44 0.73 -2.24
C ASP A 267 33.94 1.65 -3.35
N LEU A 268 34.57 2.82 -3.49
CA LEU A 268 34.28 3.76 -4.57
C LEU A 268 34.60 3.12 -5.92
N ARG A 269 33.59 2.90 -6.76
CA ARG A 269 33.80 2.49 -8.14
C ARG A 269 34.11 3.70 -9.02
N ILE A 270 35.36 3.84 -9.43
CA ILE A 270 35.77 4.90 -10.36
C ILE A 270 35.60 4.40 -11.80
N ILE A 271 34.65 4.96 -12.54
CA ILE A 271 34.50 4.72 -13.98
C ILE A 271 35.27 5.79 -14.73
N ARG A 272 36.34 5.37 -15.43
CA ARG A 272 37.21 6.29 -16.19
C ARG A 272 36.56 6.60 -17.53
N ALA A 273 36.68 7.84 -17.99
CA ALA A 273 36.08 8.30 -19.24
C ALA A 273 36.62 7.53 -20.47
N ALA A 274 37.91 7.16 -20.51
CA ALA A 274 38.53 6.29 -21.52
C ALA A 274 37.94 6.37 -22.96
N PRO A 275 37.83 7.56 -23.58
CA PRO A 275 37.23 7.72 -24.90
C PRO A 275 37.96 6.93 -26.01
N GLU A 276 39.24 6.59 -25.80
CA GLU A 276 40.03 5.71 -26.65
C GLU A 276 39.48 4.27 -26.71
N THR A 277 38.71 3.85 -25.71
CA THR A 277 38.05 2.54 -25.65
C THR A 277 36.57 2.60 -26.04
N ALA A 278 36.11 3.74 -26.57
CA ALA A 278 34.70 3.94 -26.88
C ALA A 278 34.20 2.97 -27.96
N SER A 279 33.07 2.34 -27.66
CA SER A 279 32.37 1.44 -28.58
C SER A 279 31.56 2.24 -29.61
N PRO A 280 31.47 1.77 -30.86
CA PRO A 280 30.58 2.37 -31.83
C PRO A 280 29.11 2.22 -31.39
N GLY A 281 28.30 3.25 -31.65
CA GLY A 281 26.85 3.20 -31.46
C GLY A 281 26.22 2.16 -32.41
N PRO A 282 25.31 1.29 -31.92
CA PRO A 282 24.60 0.34 -32.76
C PRO A 282 23.82 1.03 -33.89
N THR A 283 23.96 0.55 -35.13
CA THR A 283 23.38 1.19 -36.33
C THR A 283 21.85 1.14 -36.39
N ASP A 284 21.22 0.30 -35.56
CA ASP A 284 19.77 0.26 -35.36
C ASP A 284 19.27 1.36 -34.40
N ARG A 285 20.18 2.05 -33.70
CA ARG A 285 19.87 3.09 -32.70
C ARG A 285 20.49 4.44 -33.02
N PHE A 286 21.41 4.50 -33.97
CA PHE A 286 22.17 5.69 -34.30
C PHE A 286 22.34 5.82 -35.82
N SER A 287 22.20 7.05 -36.30
CA SER A 287 22.61 7.45 -37.66
C SER A 287 23.91 8.23 -37.56
N GLY A 288 24.84 8.00 -38.50
CA GLY A 288 26.17 8.63 -38.51
C GLY A 288 27.16 7.98 -37.54
N GLU A 289 28.33 8.60 -37.38
CA GLU A 289 29.36 8.09 -36.46
C GLU A 289 29.07 8.54 -35.02
N VAL A 290 28.87 7.55 -34.14
CA VAL A 290 28.62 7.75 -32.72
C VAL A 290 29.54 6.86 -31.90
N ARG A 291 30.13 7.40 -30.84
CA ARG A 291 30.97 6.65 -29.90
C ARG A 291 30.44 6.75 -28.48
N VAL A 292 30.35 5.62 -27.79
CA VAL A 292 29.80 5.50 -26.43
C VAL A 292 30.89 5.03 -25.48
N TYR A 293 31.07 5.73 -24.36
CA TYR A 293 32.04 5.40 -23.33
C TYR A 293 31.56 5.84 -21.94
N GLY A 294 32.30 5.46 -20.89
CA GLY A 294 31.94 5.82 -19.51
C GLY A 294 30.57 5.28 -19.07
N LEU A 295 30.13 4.15 -19.64
CA LEU A 295 28.87 3.52 -19.29
C LEU A 295 28.85 3.14 -17.81
N TYR A 296 27.77 3.49 -17.12
CA TYR A 296 27.60 3.19 -15.71
C TYR A 296 26.17 2.76 -15.40
N ARG A 297 26.05 1.98 -14.33
CA ARG A 297 24.77 1.53 -13.76
C ARG A 297 24.92 1.42 -12.25
N GLY A 298 24.04 2.06 -11.50
CA GLY A 298 23.97 1.91 -10.04
C GLY A 298 23.63 0.47 -9.68
N ASP A 299 24.21 -0.02 -8.60
CA ASP A 299 23.78 -1.29 -8.00
C ASP A 299 22.52 -1.04 -7.16
N GLU A 300 21.64 -2.03 -7.06
CA GLU A 300 20.42 -1.91 -6.25
C GLU A 300 20.75 -1.40 -4.83
N PRO A 301 19.98 -0.45 -4.27
CA PRO A 301 18.66 0.03 -4.74
C PRO A 301 18.72 1.18 -5.76
N ALA A 302 19.90 1.63 -6.20
CA ALA A 302 19.99 2.71 -7.17
C ALA A 302 19.55 2.23 -8.56
N LEU A 303 18.63 2.94 -9.20
CA LEU A 303 18.12 2.61 -10.53
C LEU A 303 18.79 3.39 -11.65
N ILE A 304 19.73 4.28 -11.29
CA ILE A 304 20.40 5.19 -12.21
C ILE A 304 21.33 4.44 -13.16
N GLY A 305 21.42 4.91 -14.39
CA GLY A 305 22.42 4.49 -15.35
C GLY A 305 22.64 5.56 -16.40
N GLY A 306 23.64 5.35 -17.25
CA GLY A 306 23.98 6.35 -18.24
C GLY A 306 25.33 6.11 -18.88
N GLY A 307 25.81 7.16 -19.55
CA GLY A 307 27.11 7.15 -20.19
C GLY A 307 27.35 8.42 -21.00
N THR A 308 28.57 8.54 -21.49
CA THR A 308 28.97 9.62 -22.38
C THR A 308 28.81 9.17 -23.82
N VAL A 309 28.15 10.01 -24.62
CA VAL A 309 27.90 9.73 -26.05
C VAL A 309 28.44 10.90 -26.86
N ALA A 310 29.37 10.59 -27.77
CA ALA A 310 29.97 11.54 -28.69
C ALA A 310 29.43 11.31 -30.11
N PHE A 311 28.92 12.37 -30.72
CA PHE A 311 28.34 12.39 -32.05
C PHE A 311 29.27 13.19 -32.98
N SER A 312 29.70 12.59 -34.09
CA SER A 312 30.27 13.35 -35.20
C SER A 312 29.20 14.26 -35.83
N ALA A 313 29.61 15.29 -36.57
CA ALA A 313 28.68 16.14 -37.31
C ALA A 313 27.71 15.30 -38.16
N GLY A 314 26.41 15.60 -38.09
CA GLY A 314 25.36 14.84 -38.76
C GLY A 314 24.82 13.63 -37.99
N ALA A 315 25.50 13.19 -36.92
CA ALA A 315 25.15 11.98 -36.18
C ALA A 315 24.10 12.24 -35.09
N ARG A 316 23.22 11.26 -34.87
CA ARG A 316 22.04 11.38 -33.99
C ARG A 316 21.49 10.03 -33.55
N THR A 317 20.73 10.04 -32.46
CA THR A 317 19.98 8.87 -32.02
C THR A 317 18.78 8.58 -32.94
N ALA A 318 18.27 7.36 -32.88
CA ALA A 318 16.89 7.03 -33.23
C ALA A 318 15.90 7.77 -32.31
N TRP A 319 14.63 7.78 -32.72
CA TRP A 319 13.54 8.14 -31.81
C TRP A 319 13.49 7.14 -30.65
N HIS A 320 13.24 7.63 -29.44
CA HIS A 320 13.13 6.78 -28.26
C HIS A 320 12.36 7.45 -27.11
N THR A 321 12.02 6.66 -26.10
CA THR A 321 11.39 7.11 -24.84
C THR A 321 12.11 6.51 -23.63
N HIS A 322 12.02 7.18 -22.47
CA HIS A 322 12.49 6.67 -21.17
C HIS A 322 11.31 6.61 -20.20
N PRO A 323 11.09 5.48 -19.48
CA PRO A 323 9.91 5.28 -18.64
C PRO A 323 9.88 6.21 -17.41
N LEU A 324 11.05 6.66 -16.95
CA LEU A 324 11.22 7.58 -15.81
C LEU A 324 11.88 8.91 -16.22
N GLY A 325 12.00 9.17 -17.53
CA GLY A 325 12.65 10.37 -18.07
C GLY A 325 14.17 10.24 -18.23
N GLN A 326 14.79 11.29 -18.78
CA GLN A 326 16.24 11.36 -19.00
C GLN A 326 16.74 12.79 -18.80
N THR A 327 17.95 12.90 -18.25
CA THR A 327 18.71 14.15 -18.18
C THR A 327 19.95 14.05 -19.07
N LEU A 328 20.17 15.06 -19.91
CA LEU A 328 21.40 15.21 -20.70
C LEU A 328 22.19 16.41 -20.18
N PHE A 329 23.49 16.22 -19.99
CA PHE A 329 24.44 17.27 -19.70
C PHE A 329 25.32 17.47 -20.93
N ILE A 330 25.22 18.62 -21.59
CA ILE A 330 26.00 18.89 -22.80
C ILE A 330 27.43 19.26 -22.38
N ILE A 331 28.41 18.47 -22.82
CA ILE A 331 29.81 18.58 -22.41
C ILE A 331 30.59 19.47 -23.38
N SER A 332 30.39 19.28 -24.69
CA SER A 332 31.16 19.97 -25.72
C SER A 332 30.44 19.97 -27.06
N GLY A 333 30.81 20.93 -27.92
CA GLY A 333 30.28 21.03 -29.28
C GLY A 333 28.88 21.60 -29.31
N ARG A 334 28.14 21.36 -30.39
CA ARG A 334 26.80 21.90 -30.60
C ARG A 334 25.85 20.84 -31.10
N GLY A 335 24.70 20.72 -30.46
CA GLY A 335 23.74 19.68 -30.76
C GLY A 335 22.32 20.18 -30.94
N TRP A 336 21.45 19.25 -31.31
CA TRP A 336 20.01 19.43 -31.33
C TRP A 336 19.32 18.39 -30.45
N VAL A 337 18.24 18.81 -29.82
CA VAL A 337 17.25 17.94 -29.19
C VAL A 337 15.89 18.24 -29.80
N GLN A 338 15.10 17.20 -30.06
CA GLN A 338 13.75 17.38 -30.57
C GLN A 338 12.81 16.35 -29.95
N LYS A 339 11.70 16.82 -29.40
CA LYS A 339 10.54 16.00 -29.08
C LYS A 339 9.62 15.88 -30.27
N GLU A 340 8.88 14.78 -30.37
CA GLU A 340 7.91 14.56 -31.43
C GLU A 340 6.89 15.71 -31.52
N GLY A 341 6.64 16.19 -32.75
CA GLY A 341 5.75 17.33 -33.02
C GLY A 341 6.28 18.71 -32.56
N GLY A 342 7.45 18.77 -31.92
CA GLY A 342 8.08 20.01 -31.48
C GLY A 342 9.16 20.55 -32.44
N PRO A 343 9.64 21.79 -32.23
CA PRO A 343 10.79 22.33 -32.94
C PRO A 343 12.09 21.61 -32.53
N LYS A 344 13.11 21.69 -33.38
CA LYS A 344 14.49 21.36 -33.00
C LYS A 344 15.04 22.50 -32.15
N GLU A 345 15.53 22.17 -30.96
CA GLU A 345 16.16 23.11 -30.04
C GLU A 345 17.68 22.92 -30.08
N GLU A 346 18.42 24.01 -30.21
CA GLU A 346 19.88 24.01 -30.12
C GLU A 346 20.33 23.94 -28.67
N VAL A 347 21.40 23.17 -28.44
CA VAL A 347 22.01 23.00 -27.12
C VAL A 347 23.52 23.17 -27.22
N ASP A 348 24.08 23.90 -26.26
CA ASP A 348 25.50 24.27 -26.18
C ASP A 348 26.13 23.71 -24.88
N PRO A 349 27.47 23.70 -24.75
CA PRO A 349 28.15 23.16 -23.58
C PRO A 349 27.72 23.89 -22.29
N GLY A 350 27.39 23.11 -21.26
CA GLY A 350 26.86 23.60 -19.98
C GLY A 350 25.33 23.55 -19.88
N ASP A 351 24.63 23.35 -20.98
CA ASP A 351 23.18 23.15 -20.94
C ASP A 351 22.81 21.81 -20.30
N VAL A 352 21.69 21.82 -19.58
CA VAL A 352 21.06 20.63 -18.99
C VAL A 352 19.68 20.46 -19.59
N VAL A 353 19.46 19.33 -20.25
CA VAL A 353 18.18 19.01 -20.90
C VAL A 353 17.44 17.97 -20.06
N TRP A 354 16.29 18.35 -19.52
CA TRP A 354 15.36 17.40 -18.90
C TRP A 354 14.31 16.95 -19.91
N ILE A 355 14.19 15.64 -20.07
CA ILE A 355 13.24 15.00 -20.98
C ILE A 355 12.26 14.19 -20.12
N PRO A 356 10.99 14.61 -20.01
CA PRO A 356 10.02 13.96 -19.13
C PRO A 356 9.74 12.48 -19.49
N PRO A 357 9.20 11.70 -18.53
CA PRO A 357 8.79 10.32 -18.75
C PRO A 357 7.94 10.14 -20.02
N ASN A 358 8.26 9.11 -20.79
CA ASN A 358 7.54 8.69 -21.99
C ASN A 358 7.45 9.74 -23.13
N VAL A 359 8.21 10.84 -23.05
CA VAL A 359 8.31 11.78 -24.17
C VAL A 359 9.17 11.17 -25.26
N ARG A 360 8.59 11.00 -26.45
CA ARG A 360 9.30 10.53 -27.64
C ARG A 360 10.18 11.64 -28.19
N HIS A 361 11.48 11.37 -28.31
CA HIS A 361 12.48 12.37 -28.68
C HIS A 361 13.69 11.74 -29.40
N TRP A 362 14.51 12.59 -30.01
CA TRP A 362 15.87 12.26 -30.44
C TRP A 362 16.81 13.41 -30.09
N HIS A 363 18.11 13.12 -30.07
CA HIS A 363 19.15 14.12 -29.90
C HIS A 363 20.42 13.74 -30.68
N GLY A 364 21.26 14.72 -30.98
CA GLY A 364 22.46 14.50 -31.77
C GLY A 364 23.25 15.77 -32.03
N ALA A 365 24.30 15.64 -32.83
CA ALA A 365 25.09 16.76 -33.34
C ALA A 365 24.29 17.61 -34.34
N THR A 366 24.72 18.86 -34.57
CA THR A 366 24.26 19.62 -35.74
C THR A 366 24.84 19.04 -37.03
N THR A 367 24.40 19.56 -38.17
CA THR A 367 24.88 19.10 -39.49
C THR A 367 26.37 19.30 -39.72
N ASP A 368 26.98 20.26 -39.04
CA ASP A 368 28.33 20.78 -39.31
C ASP A 368 29.26 20.76 -38.08
N GLN A 369 28.75 20.55 -36.87
CA GLN A 369 29.54 20.52 -35.64
C GLN A 369 29.27 19.24 -34.85
N PRO A 370 30.30 18.61 -34.27
CA PRO A 370 30.11 17.47 -33.37
C PRO A 370 29.48 17.90 -32.04
N MET A 371 28.96 16.95 -31.27
CA MET A 371 28.46 17.17 -29.90
C MET A 371 28.77 15.98 -29.01
N THR A 372 29.07 16.24 -27.74
CA THR A 372 29.16 15.19 -26.71
C THR A 372 28.27 15.55 -25.52
N HIS A 373 27.48 14.59 -25.06
CA HIS A 373 26.73 14.72 -23.81
C HIS A 373 27.00 13.56 -22.85
N PHE A 374 26.73 13.79 -21.57
CA PHE A 374 26.57 12.77 -20.55
C PHE A 374 25.08 12.56 -20.28
N ALA A 375 24.59 11.34 -20.43
CA ALA A 375 23.19 10.99 -20.20
C ALA A 375 23.01 10.30 -18.85
N VAL A 376 21.89 10.61 -18.18
CA VAL A 376 21.42 9.97 -16.95
C VAL A 376 19.96 9.57 -17.13
N ALA A 377 19.62 8.31 -16.85
CA ALA A 377 18.25 7.82 -16.83
C ALA A 377 18.08 6.74 -15.76
N GLU A 378 16.85 6.50 -15.32
CA GLU A 378 16.52 5.43 -14.38
C GLU A 378 15.80 4.27 -15.08
N ALA A 379 16.07 3.04 -14.65
CA ALA A 379 15.41 1.85 -15.15
C ALA A 379 14.09 1.58 -14.41
N LEU A 380 13.03 1.26 -15.17
CA LEU A 380 11.79 0.67 -14.66
C LEU A 380 11.69 -0.76 -15.20
N ASP A 381 11.46 -1.74 -14.32
CA ASP A 381 11.35 -3.17 -14.67
C ASP A 381 12.55 -3.69 -15.49
N GLY A 382 13.75 -3.20 -15.18
CA GLY A 382 14.99 -3.59 -15.85
C GLY A 382 15.27 -2.89 -17.18
N SER A 383 14.39 -2.00 -17.66
CA SER A 383 14.58 -1.22 -18.88
C SER A 383 14.63 0.29 -18.60
N ALA A 384 15.64 0.97 -19.14
CA ALA A 384 15.75 2.43 -19.06
C ALA A 384 15.28 3.14 -20.34
N VAL A 385 15.14 2.43 -21.47
CA VAL A 385 14.89 3.05 -22.78
C VAL A 385 14.07 2.12 -23.68
N THR A 386 13.14 2.70 -24.43
CA THR A 386 12.44 2.03 -25.54
C THR A 386 12.87 2.69 -26.84
N TRP A 387 13.63 1.96 -27.66
CA TRP A 387 14.10 2.41 -28.96
C TRP A 387 13.03 2.23 -30.04
N MET A 388 13.02 3.15 -30.99
CA MET A 388 12.08 3.18 -32.12
C MET A 388 12.87 3.38 -33.42
N GLU A 389 12.23 3.90 -34.47
CA GLU A 389 12.85 4.05 -35.79
C GLU A 389 13.90 5.16 -35.86
N LEU A 390 14.82 5.04 -36.82
CA LEU A 390 15.81 6.07 -37.14
C LEU A 390 15.15 7.36 -37.62
N VAL A 391 15.74 8.50 -37.26
CA VAL A 391 15.32 9.81 -37.77
C VAL A 391 15.71 9.92 -39.24
N ALA A 392 14.73 10.10 -40.13
CA ALA A 392 14.97 10.28 -41.57
C ALA A 392 15.90 11.47 -41.87
N ASP A 393 16.75 11.33 -42.88
CA ASP A 393 17.75 12.34 -43.26
C ASP A 393 17.10 13.67 -43.65
N GLU A 394 15.98 13.63 -44.35
CA GLU A 394 15.22 14.80 -44.77
C GLU A 394 14.66 15.56 -43.56
N ALA A 395 14.09 14.84 -42.60
CA ALA A 395 13.54 15.42 -41.37
C ALA A 395 14.65 16.03 -40.49
N TYR A 396 15.81 15.37 -40.42
CA TYR A 396 16.96 15.88 -39.68
C TYR A 396 17.51 17.18 -40.31
N ARG A 397 17.61 17.24 -41.65
CA ARG A 397 18.13 18.42 -42.37
C ARG A 397 17.12 19.58 -42.45
N ALA A 398 15.83 19.31 -42.30
CA ALA A 398 14.80 20.35 -42.34
C ALA A 398 14.88 21.30 -41.13
N GLY A 399 14.81 22.61 -41.37
CA GLY A 399 14.60 23.62 -40.31
C GLY A 399 15.74 23.75 -39.29
N SER A 400 17.00 23.91 -39.74
CA SER A 400 18.10 24.31 -38.84
C SER A 400 17.73 25.61 -38.11
N PRO A 401 17.86 25.69 -36.76
CA PRO A 401 17.55 26.91 -36.04
C PRO A 401 18.46 28.05 -36.53
N SER A 402 17.85 29.08 -37.12
CA SER A 402 18.53 30.28 -37.57
C SER A 402 18.54 31.34 -36.46
N GLU A 403 19.74 31.84 -36.18
CA GLU A 403 20.17 33.01 -35.37
C GLU A 403 20.51 32.83 -33.86
N PRO A 404 21.66 33.40 -33.41
CA PRO A 404 22.16 33.24 -32.05
C PRO A 404 21.36 34.08 -31.03
N ARG A 405 21.04 33.47 -29.88
CA ARG A 405 20.46 34.16 -28.71
C ARG A 405 21.45 35.22 -28.18
N GLU A 406 21.02 36.47 -28.12
CA GLU A 406 21.74 37.51 -27.35
C GLU A 406 21.81 37.14 -25.86
N PRO A 407 22.96 37.38 -25.19
CA PRO A 407 23.11 37.07 -23.77
C PRO A 407 22.20 37.95 -22.92
N THR A 408 21.27 37.31 -22.21
CA THR A 408 20.33 38.00 -21.33
C THR A 408 21.10 38.57 -20.13
N LYS A 409 21.11 39.90 -19.98
CA LYS A 409 21.72 40.58 -18.83
C LYS A 409 21.11 40.08 -17.53
N SER A 410 21.97 39.60 -16.63
CA SER A 410 21.62 39.21 -15.26
C SER A 410 20.92 40.38 -14.55
N ARG A 411 19.63 40.22 -14.21
CA ARG A 411 19.03 41.02 -13.15
C ARG A 411 19.32 40.32 -11.84
N GLY A 412 20.18 40.92 -11.04
CA GLY A 412 20.50 40.46 -9.71
C GLY A 412 19.26 40.39 -8.82
N ARG A 413 19.23 39.34 -7.99
CA ARG A 413 18.81 39.39 -6.60
C ARG A 413 19.75 38.53 -5.79
#